data_AF-A0A2R7TAX3-F1
#
_entry.id   AF-A0A2R7TAX3-F1
#
_cell.length_a   1.000
_cell.length_b   1.000
_cell.length_c   1.000
_cell.angle_alpha   90.00
_cell.angle_beta   90.00
_cell.angle_gamma   90.00
#
_symmetry.space_group_name_H-M   'P 1'
#
loop_
_entity.id
_entity.type
_entity.pdbx_description
1 polymer ?
#
loop_
_entity_poly.entity_id
_entity_poly.type
_entity_poly.pdbx_seq_one_letter_code
_entity_poly.pdbx_strand_id
1 'polypeptide(L)'
;MRILVPALLAAASSLTHAQGWQLVWSDEFNGSIGPNWVFETGAGGWGNNELQYYRRENATIENNALVITAKRENFGGAAYTSARMKT
;
A
#
# COMPACT_ATOMS: atom_id res chain seq x y z
N MET A 1 53.45 23.03 -47.91
CA MET A 1 52.92 23.24 -46.54
C MET A 1 51.41 23.01 -46.56
N ARG A 2 50.95 21.86 -46.05
CA ARG A 2 49.55 21.57 -45.69
C ARG A 2 49.62 20.68 -44.45
N ILE A 3 49.26 21.23 -43.30
CA ILE A 3 49.08 20.46 -42.06
C ILE A 3 47.57 20.18 -41.98
N LEU A 4 47.20 18.90 -42.02
CA LEU A 4 45.83 18.45 -41.76
C LEU A 4 45.67 18.27 -40.26
N VAL A 5 44.75 19.02 -39.66
CA VAL A 5 44.31 18.82 -38.27
C VAL A 5 43.13 17.85 -38.31
N PRO A 6 43.17 16.69 -37.65
CA PRO A 6 41.99 15.84 -37.56
C PRO A 6 41.01 16.48 -36.56
N ALA A 7 39.81 16.80 -37.03
CA ALA A 7 38.71 17.22 -36.18
C ALA A 7 38.27 16.02 -35.33
N LEU A 8 38.42 16.14 -34.01
CA LEU A 8 37.92 15.15 -33.06
C LEU A 8 36.40 15.29 -32.97
N LEU A 9 35.67 14.32 -33.52
CA LEU A 9 34.22 14.27 -33.44
C LEU A 9 33.82 13.84 -32.04
N ALA A 10 33.40 14.78 -31.19
CA ALA A 10 32.81 14.45 -29.89
C ALA A 10 31.37 13.95 -30.12
N ALA A 11 31.16 12.64 -29.99
CA ALA A 11 29.81 12.08 -29.92
C ALA A 11 29.17 12.53 -28.60
N ALA A 12 28.15 13.39 -28.68
CA ALA A 12 27.32 13.71 -27.53
C ALA A 12 26.42 12.50 -27.22
N SER A 13 26.78 11.74 -26.20
CA SER A 13 25.93 10.69 -25.66
C SER A 13 24.70 11.31 -25.02
N SER A 14 23.54 11.19 -25.65
CA SER A 14 22.26 11.47 -24.99
C SER A 14 22.10 10.51 -23.81
N LEU A 15 22.10 11.03 -22.59
CA LEU A 15 21.72 10.25 -21.41
C LEU A 15 20.22 9.92 -21.52
N THR A 16 19.91 8.70 -21.95
CA THR A 16 18.57 8.16 -21.81
C THR A 16 18.29 8.04 -20.31
N HIS A 17 17.53 8.99 -19.75
CA HIS A 17 17.03 8.87 -18.38
C HIS A 17 15.96 7.77 -18.40
N ALA A 18 16.24 6.63 -17.78
CA ALA A 18 15.18 5.69 -17.47
C ALA A 18 14.18 6.40 -16.55
N GLN A 19 12.87 6.32 -16.85
CA GLN A 19 11.86 6.82 -15.93
C GLN A 19 12.03 6.11 -14.57
N GLY A 20 12.50 6.86 -13.58
CA GLY A 20 12.58 6.41 -12.19
C GLY A 20 11.20 6.45 -11.56
N TRP A 21 10.88 5.45 -10.76
CA TRP A 21 9.71 5.52 -9.89
C TRP A 21 9.98 6.48 -8.73
N GLN A 22 9.05 7.38 -8.47
CA GLN A 22 9.04 8.21 -7.27
C GLN A 22 8.01 7.64 -6.30
N LEU A 23 8.42 7.39 -5.06
CA LEU A 23 7.49 7.04 -3.99
C LEU A 23 6.58 8.23 -3.70
N VAL A 24 5.26 8.05 -3.86
CA VAL A 24 4.25 9.10 -3.60
C VAL A 24 3.43 8.82 -2.34
N TRP A 25 3.35 7.56 -1.91
CA TRP A 25 2.63 7.16 -0.71
C TRP A 25 3.06 5.75 -0.26
N SER A 26 3.23 5.55 1.04
CA SER A 26 3.35 4.24 1.68
C SER A 26 2.88 4.31 3.14
N ASP A 27 2.64 3.14 3.75
CA ASP A 27 2.53 2.97 5.19
C ASP A 27 3.38 1.76 5.59
N GLU A 28 4.35 1.98 6.47
CA GLU A 28 5.30 0.96 6.93
C GLU A 28 4.83 0.27 8.22
N PHE A 29 3.68 0.67 8.78
CA PHE A 29 3.06 0.05 9.96
C PHE A 29 3.98 0.02 11.20
N ASN A 30 4.86 1.00 11.32
CA ASN A 30 5.76 1.18 12.46
C ASN A 30 5.03 1.92 13.59
N GLY A 31 4.47 1.16 14.53
CA GLY A 31 3.93 1.65 15.80
C GLY A 31 2.45 2.07 15.80
N SER A 32 1.87 2.46 14.68
CA SER A 32 0.43 2.74 14.58
C SER A 32 -0.10 2.62 13.16
N ILE A 33 -1.42 2.47 13.02
CA ILE A 33 -2.12 2.57 11.73
C ILE A 33 -2.26 4.06 11.39
N GLY A 34 -1.69 4.47 10.25
CA GLY A 34 -1.64 5.88 9.85
C GLY A 34 -3.03 6.51 9.61
N PRO A 35 -3.12 7.85 9.61
CA PRO A 35 -4.37 8.59 9.45
C PRO A 35 -4.97 8.49 8.04
N ASN A 36 -4.19 8.01 7.07
CA ASN A 36 -4.64 7.81 5.69
C ASN A 36 -5.57 6.60 5.54
N TRP A 37 -5.70 5.76 6.57
CA TRP A 37 -6.59 4.61 6.53
C TRP A 37 -7.96 4.92 7.13
N VAL A 38 -9.00 4.68 6.34
CA VAL A 38 -10.41 4.74 6.75
C VAL A 38 -10.91 3.32 7.01
N PHE A 39 -11.56 3.13 8.17
CA PHE A 39 -12.14 1.86 8.57
C PHE A 39 -13.61 1.77 8.18
N GLU A 40 -14.00 0.62 7.67
CA GLU A 40 -15.41 0.30 7.41
C GLU A 40 -15.92 -0.63 8.53
N THR A 41 -17.17 -0.42 8.95
CA THR A 41 -17.80 -1.16 10.06
C THR A 41 -19.15 -1.69 9.61
N GLY A 42 -19.48 -2.93 9.98
CA GLY A 42 -20.77 -3.53 9.67
C GLY A 42 -20.69 -4.95 9.09
N ALA A 43 -21.83 -5.63 9.12
CA ALA A 43 -22.09 -6.88 8.41
C ALA A 43 -23.01 -6.63 7.20
N GLY A 44 -23.62 -7.68 6.65
CA GLY A 44 -24.57 -7.58 5.53
C GLY A 44 -24.02 -8.06 4.19
N GLY A 45 -22.96 -8.87 4.22
CA GLY A 45 -22.50 -9.62 3.06
C GLY A 45 -21.62 -8.88 2.07
N TRP A 46 -21.57 -7.54 2.11
CA TRP A 46 -20.65 -6.69 1.34
C TRP A 46 -20.54 -7.03 -0.16
N GLY A 47 -21.66 -7.46 -0.75
CA GLY A 47 -21.78 -7.85 -2.15
C GLY A 47 -21.50 -9.33 -2.45
N ASN A 48 -20.98 -10.09 -1.48
CA ASN A 48 -20.50 -11.47 -1.67
C ASN A 48 -20.98 -12.46 -0.59
N ASN A 49 -22.08 -12.17 0.11
CA ASN A 49 -22.58 -13.01 1.22
C ASN A 49 -21.53 -13.29 2.31
N GLU A 50 -20.64 -12.33 2.55
CA GLU A 50 -19.65 -12.37 3.61
C GLU A 50 -20.28 -12.58 5.00
N LEU A 51 -19.62 -13.41 5.83
CA LEU A 51 -20.16 -13.89 7.11
C LEU A 51 -19.75 -13.03 8.32
N GLN A 52 -18.76 -12.17 8.14
CA GLN A 52 -18.17 -11.36 9.21
C GLN A 52 -18.87 -10.00 9.38
N TYR A 53 -18.82 -9.49 10.61
CA TYR A 53 -19.05 -8.09 10.92
C TYR A 53 -17.69 -7.38 10.99
N TYR A 54 -17.46 -6.38 10.15
CA TYR A 54 -16.21 -5.61 10.19
C TYR A 54 -16.19 -4.61 11.35
N ARG A 55 -15.05 -4.52 12.05
CA ARG A 55 -14.83 -3.60 13.16
C ARG A 55 -13.37 -3.13 13.22
N ARG A 56 -13.14 -1.97 13.86
CA ARG A 56 -11.79 -1.40 14.01
C ARG A 56 -10.90 -2.24 14.94
N GLU A 57 -11.46 -2.86 15.97
CA GLU A 57 -10.72 -3.61 16.99
C GLU A 57 -10.09 -4.91 16.47
N ASN A 58 -10.40 -5.28 15.23
CA ASN A 58 -9.82 -6.43 14.54
C ASN A 58 -8.59 -6.06 13.69
N ALA A 59 -8.14 -4.80 13.71
CA ALA A 59 -6.88 -4.37 13.12
C ALA A 59 -5.94 -3.84 14.21
N THR A 60 -4.76 -4.44 14.32
CA THR A 60 -3.71 -4.06 15.27
C THR A 60 -2.37 -3.92 14.55
N ILE A 61 -1.38 -3.36 15.24
CA ILE A 61 0.02 -3.40 14.81
C ILE A 61 0.75 -4.36 15.74
N GLU A 62 1.39 -5.38 15.17
CA GLU A 62 2.22 -6.32 15.91
C GLU A 62 3.49 -6.55 15.11
N ASN A 63 4.66 -6.48 15.77
CA ASN A 63 5.97 -6.69 15.13
C ASN A 63 6.18 -5.87 13.84
N ASN A 64 5.78 -4.59 13.87
CA ASN A 64 5.85 -3.66 12.73
C ASN A 64 5.07 -4.13 11.49
N ALA A 65 3.97 -4.85 11.71
CA ALA A 65 3.05 -5.24 10.65
C ALA A 65 1.61 -4.94 11.04
N LEU A 66 0.80 -4.55 10.06
CA LEU A 66 -0.65 -4.57 10.18
C LEU A 66 -1.13 -6.01 10.33
N VAL A 67 -1.81 -6.29 11.44
CA VAL A 67 -2.47 -7.56 11.70
C VAL A 67 -3.97 -7.37 11.60
N ILE A 68 -4.59 -8.03 10.63
CA ILE A 68 -6.05 -8.14 10.52
C ILE A 68 -6.45 -9.51 11.07
N THR A 69 -7.15 -9.53 12.19
CA THR A 69 -7.59 -10.77 12.84
C THR A 69 -9.06 -11.05 12.56
N ALA A 70 -9.32 -12.12 11.81
CA ALA A 70 -10.64 -12.73 11.78
C ALA A 70 -10.87 -13.53 13.08
N LYS A 71 -11.98 -13.26 13.77
CA LYS A 71 -12.31 -13.93 15.04
C LYS A 71 -13.66 -14.63 14.90
N ARG A 72 -13.79 -15.81 15.50
CA ARG A 72 -15.10 -16.42 15.78
C ARG A 72 -15.67 -15.73 17.01
N GLU A 73 -16.49 -14.73 16.77
CA GLU A 73 -17.05 -13.82 17.77
C GLU A 73 -18.45 -13.44 17.32
N ASN A 74 -19.46 -13.69 18.17
CA ASN A 74 -20.82 -13.30 17.87
C ASN A 74 -20.98 -11.78 18.10
N PHE A 75 -21.20 -11.02 17.03
CA PHE A 75 -21.36 -9.57 17.11
C PHE A 75 -22.31 -9.07 16.01
N GLY A 76 -23.26 -8.19 16.36
CA GLY A 76 -24.13 -7.55 15.38
C GLY A 76 -24.89 -8.50 14.45
N GLY A 77 -25.24 -9.70 14.92
CA GLY A 77 -25.92 -10.73 14.13
C GLY A 77 -25.01 -11.62 13.28
N ALA A 78 -23.70 -11.37 13.25
CA ALA A 78 -22.70 -12.22 12.59
C ALA A 78 -22.01 -13.15 13.59
N ALA A 79 -21.54 -14.30 13.12
CA ALA A 79 -20.78 -15.27 13.93
C ALA A 79 -19.25 -15.04 13.90
N TYR A 80 -18.80 -14.09 13.09
CA TYR A 80 -17.40 -13.75 12.92
C TYR A 80 -17.21 -12.23 12.93
N THR A 81 -16.05 -11.77 13.38
CA THR A 81 -15.60 -10.37 13.22
C THR A 81 -14.28 -10.31 12.46
N SER A 82 -14.03 -9.20 11.77
CA SER A 82 -12.77 -8.94 11.05
C SER A 82 -12.57 -7.43 10.90
N ALA A 83 -11.53 -6.98 10.18
CA ALA A 83 -11.35 -5.56 9.81
C ALA A 83 -11.39 -5.35 8.29
N ARG A 84 -11.82 -4.15 7.88
CA ARG A 84 -11.84 -3.68 6.49
C ARG A 84 -11.40 -2.22 6.46
N MET A 85 -10.45 -1.91 5.57
CA MET A 85 -9.79 -0.61 5.51
C MET A 85 -9.60 -0.18 4.05
N LYS A 86 -9.60 1.14 3.82
CA LYS A 86 -9.29 1.78 2.53
C LYS A 86 -8.49 3.06 2.75
N THR A 87 -7.79 3.52 1.72
CA THR A 87 -7.05 4.78 1.68
C THR A 87 -7.83 5.85 0.95
#